data_AF-Q0YT76-F1
#
_entry.id   AF-Q0YT76-F1
#
_cell.length_a   1.000
_cell.length_b   1.000
_cell.length_c   1.000
_cell.angle_alpha   90.00
_cell.angle_beta   90.00
_cell.angle_gamma   90.00
#
_symmetry.space_group_name_H-M   'P 1'
#
loop_
_entity.id
_entity.type
_entity.pdbx_description
1 polymer ?
#
loop_
_entity_poly.entity_id
_entity_poly.type
_entity_poly.pdbx_seq_one_letter_code
_entity_poly.pdbx_strand_id
1 'polypeptide(L)'
;MSSNDFNHFHEKTMKNISLSLAVALSIVMAVIGIGTGYWLTPQYSLSMYDKNSMDLGQADKWVDLRYLDGMIAHHRGAILLAEKASISQRTEIRNLCKEILKNEPVAIAELYQWKKEWYGDRRKVRDPQVANLGSSDSKLDLRFLNALIAHHENGVRMTREIRLKSSRSEVLDNADAVELFLKGGLGMLREWRKEWYNVIDTNPYL
;
A
#
# COMPACT_ATOMS: atom_id res chain seq x y z
N MET A 1 -12.97 -3.41 43.31
CA MET A 1 -13.12 -3.57 41.85
C MET A 1 -12.51 -4.90 41.47
N SER A 2 -13.30 -5.75 40.82
CA SER A 2 -12.95 -7.15 40.52
C SER A 2 -12.14 -7.22 39.23
N SER A 3 -11.26 -8.22 39.11
CA SER A 3 -10.45 -8.54 37.92
C SER A 3 -11.28 -8.71 36.63
N ASN A 4 -12.60 -8.88 36.73
CA ASN A 4 -13.51 -8.97 35.59
C ASN A 4 -13.78 -7.62 34.91
N ASP A 5 -13.59 -6.49 35.59
CA ASP A 5 -13.86 -5.15 35.02
C ASP A 5 -12.74 -4.68 34.08
N PHE A 6 -11.51 -5.18 34.26
CA PHE A 6 -10.37 -4.82 33.41
C PHE A 6 -10.46 -5.49 32.03
N ASN A 7 -10.93 -6.75 31.99
CA ASN A 7 -11.12 -7.49 30.74
C ASN A 7 -12.28 -6.95 29.91
N HIS A 8 -13.33 -6.43 30.56
CA HIS A 8 -14.47 -5.82 29.86
C HIS A 8 -14.13 -4.46 29.22
N PHE A 9 -13.12 -3.76 29.75
CA PHE A 9 -12.65 -2.50 29.17
C PHE A 9 -11.75 -2.72 27.94
N HIS A 10 -10.95 -3.79 27.92
CA HIS A 10 -10.11 -4.15 26.78
C HIS A 10 -10.88 -4.75 25.59
N GLU A 11 -11.99 -5.43 25.83
CA GLU A 11 -12.81 -6.02 24.77
C GLU A 11 -13.60 -4.96 23.97
N LYS A 12 -13.85 -3.78 24.57
CA LYS A 12 -14.62 -2.70 23.94
C LYS A 12 -13.80 -1.81 22.99
N THR A 13 -12.48 -1.93 23.01
CA THR A 13 -11.52 -1.15 22.19
C THR A 13 -11.10 -1.84 20.89
N MET A 14 -11.53 -3.09 20.63
CA MET A 14 -11.39 -3.74 19.31
C MET A 14 -12.66 -3.61 18.46
N LYS A 15 -13.36 -2.47 18.55
CA LYS A 15 -14.49 -2.18 17.67
C LYS A 15 -13.97 -1.78 16.29
N ASN A 16 -13.99 -2.77 15.41
CA ASN A 16 -14.12 -2.62 13.97
C ASN A 16 -12.87 -2.15 13.21
N ILE A 17 -11.73 -2.81 13.43
CA ILE A 17 -10.85 -3.03 12.27
C ILE A 17 -11.72 -3.75 11.24
N SER A 18 -11.91 -3.19 10.05
CA SER A 18 -12.56 -3.95 8.98
C SER A 18 -11.70 -5.19 8.75
N LEU A 19 -12.21 -6.34 9.23
CA LEU A 19 -11.51 -7.62 9.20
C LEU A 19 -11.03 -7.95 7.77
N SER A 20 -11.67 -7.35 6.75
CA SER A 20 -11.32 -7.38 5.33
C SER A 20 -9.94 -6.83 5.00
N LEU A 21 -9.57 -5.63 5.45
CA LEU A 21 -8.31 -5.00 5.04
C LEU A 21 -7.10 -5.65 5.72
N ALA A 22 -7.23 -5.92 7.02
CA ALA A 22 -6.19 -6.60 7.78
C ALA A 22 -5.92 -7.99 7.22
N VAL A 23 -6.94 -8.75 6.82
CA VAL A 23 -6.77 -10.08 6.23
C VAL A 23 -6.20 -10.00 4.80
N ALA A 24 -6.64 -9.07 3.96
CA ALA A 24 -6.13 -8.92 2.59
C ALA A 24 -4.64 -8.52 2.54
N LEU A 25 -4.22 -7.59 3.41
CA LEU A 25 -2.82 -7.15 3.51
C LEU A 25 -1.94 -8.20 4.22
N SER A 26 -2.49 -8.97 5.16
CA SER A 26 -1.74 -10.01 5.90
C SER A 26 -1.49 -11.28 5.09
N ILE A 27 -2.33 -11.63 4.11
CA ILE A 27 -2.13 -12.83 3.28
C ILE A 27 -0.89 -12.71 2.38
N VAL A 28 -0.59 -11.51 1.88
CA VAL A 28 0.64 -11.26 1.08
C VAL A 28 1.90 -11.40 1.94
N MET A 29 1.85 -10.99 3.21
CA MET A 29 2.95 -11.17 4.17
C MET A 29 3.19 -12.64 4.52
N ALA A 30 2.14 -13.48 4.52
CA ALA A 30 2.23 -14.90 4.88
C ALA A 30 2.78 -15.81 3.74
N VAL A 31 2.81 -15.33 2.49
CA VAL A 31 3.39 -16.08 1.36
C VAL A 31 4.92 -15.91 1.26
N ILE A 32 5.52 -15.03 2.08
CA ILE A 32 6.99 -14.86 2.20
C ILE A 32 7.60 -15.88 3.18
N GLY A 33 7.07 -17.10 3.24
CA GLY A 33 7.53 -18.12 4.19
C GLY A 33 9.00 -18.48 4.02
N ILE A 34 9.87 -18.06 4.95
CA ILE A 34 10.61 -18.89 5.92
C ILE A 34 11.53 -17.99 6.79
N GLY A 35 11.41 -18.13 8.12
CA GLY A 35 12.56 -18.12 9.02
C GLY A 35 12.93 -16.81 9.73
N THR A 36 12.39 -16.63 10.94
CA THR A 36 13.04 -16.00 12.11
C THR A 36 13.95 -14.78 11.88
N GLY A 37 13.43 -13.60 12.23
CA GLY A 37 14.28 -12.51 12.74
C GLY A 37 14.15 -11.16 12.03
N TYR A 38 12.97 -10.53 12.07
CA TYR A 38 12.89 -9.06 11.99
C TYR A 38 11.78 -8.53 12.90
N TRP A 39 11.93 -8.82 14.19
CA TRP A 39 11.41 -7.96 15.24
C TRP A 39 12.61 -7.15 15.75
N LEU A 40 12.48 -5.82 15.77
CA LEU A 40 13.46 -4.81 16.21
C LEU A 40 14.41 -4.27 15.13
N THR A 41 13.91 -3.35 14.28
CA THR A 41 14.68 -2.15 13.89
C THR A 41 13.72 -1.00 13.58
N PRO A 42 13.76 0.12 14.33
CA PRO A 42 13.16 1.36 13.89
C PRO A 42 14.13 2.05 12.94
N GLN A 43 13.66 2.49 11.78
CA GLN A 43 13.99 3.76 11.12
C GLN A 43 13.48 3.76 9.67
N TYR A 44 12.78 4.84 9.30
CA TYR A 44 12.22 5.12 7.99
C TYR A 44 12.37 6.61 7.70
N SER A 45 12.52 6.98 6.44
CA SER A 45 12.41 8.32 5.85
C SER A 45 12.10 8.16 4.32
N LEU A 46 12.14 9.19 3.47
CA LEU A 46 11.45 9.18 2.14
C LEU A 46 12.27 9.63 0.92
N SER A 47 12.35 8.82 -0.16
CA SER A 47 12.93 9.25 -1.47
C SER A 47 11.96 10.12 -2.26
N MET A 48 12.51 11.18 -2.83
CA MET A 48 11.83 12.05 -3.78
C MET A 48 11.88 11.48 -5.21
N TYR A 49 10.71 11.46 -5.83
CA TYR A 49 10.49 12.09 -7.13
C TYR A 49 9.29 13.04 -7.00
N ASP A 50 9.40 14.23 -7.59
CA ASP A 50 8.47 15.36 -7.46
C ASP A 50 7.41 15.34 -8.59
N LYS A 51 6.24 15.92 -8.27
CA LYS A 51 5.13 16.34 -9.16
C LYS A 51 4.22 15.26 -9.76
N ASN A 52 3.72 14.39 -8.91
CA ASN A 52 2.28 14.12 -8.82
C ASN A 52 2.01 13.64 -7.39
N SER A 53 2.40 14.46 -6.41
CA SER A 53 1.87 14.30 -5.06
C SER A 53 0.35 14.32 -5.20
N MET A 54 -0.32 13.23 -4.84
CA MET A 54 -1.74 13.29 -4.50
C MET A 54 -1.83 14.08 -3.19
N ASP A 55 -1.62 15.39 -3.30
CA ASP A 55 -1.93 16.35 -2.25
C ASP A 55 -3.44 16.25 -2.04
N LEU A 56 -3.81 15.83 -0.84
CA LEU A 56 -5.20 15.72 -0.40
C LEU A 56 -5.80 17.10 -0.12
N GLY A 57 -5.04 18.18 -0.31
CA GLY A 57 -5.48 19.56 -0.19
C GLY A 57 -5.74 19.94 1.26
N GLN A 58 -6.67 20.87 1.48
CA GLN A 58 -6.99 21.31 2.84
C GLN A 58 -7.63 20.19 3.67
N ALA A 59 -7.44 20.24 4.99
CA ALA A 59 -8.13 19.37 5.95
C ALA A 59 -9.60 19.81 6.10
N ASP A 60 -10.40 19.61 5.06
CA ASP A 60 -11.83 19.91 5.03
C ASP A 60 -12.69 18.64 5.11
N LYS A 61 -14.02 18.80 5.13
CA LYS A 61 -14.98 17.68 5.22
C LYS A 61 -14.91 16.65 4.08
N TRP A 62 -14.20 16.95 3.01
CA TRP A 62 -14.04 16.10 1.83
C TRP A 62 -12.65 15.44 1.75
N VAL A 63 -11.78 15.67 2.75
CA VAL A 63 -10.42 15.12 2.74
C VAL A 63 -10.41 13.59 2.73
N ASP A 64 -11.31 12.94 3.47
CA ASP A 64 -11.43 11.48 3.43
C ASP A 64 -11.84 11.02 2.03
N LEU A 65 -12.83 11.67 1.39
CA LEU A 65 -13.24 11.30 0.03
C LEU A 65 -12.06 11.42 -0.97
N ARG A 66 -11.25 12.47 -0.85
CA ARG A 66 -10.04 12.63 -1.67
C ARG A 66 -9.00 11.55 -1.39
N TYR A 67 -8.85 11.13 -0.13
CA TYR A 67 -8.02 9.99 0.22
C TYR A 67 -8.54 8.69 -0.38
N LEU A 68 -9.85 8.41 -0.28
CA LEU A 68 -10.45 7.22 -0.89
C LEU A 68 -10.24 7.21 -2.41
N ASP A 69 -10.48 8.34 -3.09
CA ASP A 69 -10.23 8.48 -4.52
C ASP A 69 -8.75 8.27 -4.86
N GLY A 70 -7.85 8.88 -4.10
CA GLY A 70 -6.41 8.77 -4.28
C GLY A 70 -5.91 7.35 -4.06
N MET A 71 -6.38 6.67 -3.01
CA MET A 71 -5.95 5.31 -2.67
C MET A 71 -6.54 4.28 -3.63
N ILE A 72 -7.77 4.46 -4.12
CA ILE A 72 -8.30 3.64 -5.23
C ILE A 72 -7.42 3.79 -6.47
N ALA A 73 -7.07 5.03 -6.86
CA ALA A 73 -6.19 5.27 -8.00
C ALA A 73 -4.80 4.64 -7.77
N HIS A 74 -4.27 4.74 -6.55
CA HIS A 74 -3.02 4.09 -6.14
C HIS A 74 -3.10 2.57 -6.35
N HIS A 75 -4.05 1.87 -5.75
CA HIS A 75 -4.21 0.42 -5.92
C HIS A 75 -4.41 0.02 -7.41
N ARG A 76 -5.17 0.80 -8.19
CA ARG A 76 -5.30 0.58 -9.65
C ARG A 76 -3.94 0.69 -10.37
N GLY A 77 -3.08 1.60 -9.94
CA GLY A 77 -1.71 1.71 -10.46
C GLY A 77 -0.88 0.44 -10.25
N ALA A 78 -1.00 -0.21 -9.10
CA ALA A 78 -0.32 -1.47 -8.83
C ALA A 78 -0.82 -2.60 -9.74
N ILE A 79 -2.15 -2.71 -9.92
CA ILE A 79 -2.78 -3.67 -10.85
C ILE A 79 -2.24 -3.49 -12.26
N LEU A 80 -2.24 -2.26 -12.80
CA LEU A 80 -1.79 -1.97 -14.16
C LEU A 80 -0.30 -2.27 -14.35
N LEU A 81 0.54 -2.05 -13.33
CA LEU A 81 1.95 -2.43 -13.37
C LEU A 81 2.11 -3.97 -13.36
N ALA A 82 1.33 -4.67 -12.53
CA ALA A 82 1.37 -6.12 -12.43
C ALA A 82 0.89 -6.82 -13.70
N GLU A 83 -0.16 -6.31 -14.36
CA GLU A 83 -0.62 -6.81 -15.67
C GLU A 83 0.51 -6.76 -16.70
N LYS A 84 1.23 -5.63 -16.78
CA LYS A 84 2.35 -5.44 -17.71
C LYS A 84 3.56 -6.32 -17.37
N ALA A 85 3.87 -6.52 -16.09
CA ALA A 85 5.02 -7.29 -15.63
C ALA A 85 4.78 -8.81 -15.57
N SER A 86 3.54 -9.27 -15.75
CA SER A 86 3.15 -10.70 -15.69
C SER A 86 3.86 -11.57 -16.74
N ILE A 87 4.41 -10.97 -17.79
CA ILE A 87 5.20 -11.63 -18.84
C ILE A 87 6.66 -11.90 -18.45
N SER A 88 7.08 -11.47 -17.25
CA SER A 88 8.43 -11.68 -16.75
C SER A 88 8.84 -13.16 -16.79
N GLN A 89 10.11 -13.39 -17.10
CA GLN A 89 10.71 -14.73 -17.04
C GLN A 89 11.09 -15.15 -15.61
N ARG A 90 11.12 -14.21 -14.66
CA ARG A 90 11.43 -14.46 -13.25
C ARG A 90 10.18 -14.91 -12.48
N THR A 91 10.28 -16.04 -11.79
CA THR A 91 9.15 -16.63 -11.04
C THR A 91 8.69 -15.73 -9.91
N GLU A 92 9.62 -15.08 -9.22
CA GLU A 92 9.40 -14.16 -8.12
C GLU A 92 8.54 -12.97 -8.55
N ILE A 93 8.84 -12.36 -9.71
CA ILE A 93 8.03 -11.28 -10.28
C ILE A 93 6.64 -11.78 -10.66
N ARG A 94 6.52 -12.93 -11.34
CA ARG A 94 5.21 -13.48 -11.71
C ARG A 94 4.35 -13.78 -10.48
N ASN A 95 4.94 -14.29 -9.40
CA ASN A 95 4.24 -14.57 -8.16
C ASN A 95 3.78 -13.28 -7.49
N LEU A 96 4.65 -12.26 -7.42
CA LEU A 96 4.26 -10.93 -6.94
C LEU A 96 3.11 -10.34 -7.77
N CYS A 97 3.17 -10.42 -9.10
CA CYS A 97 2.08 -9.95 -9.96
C CYS A 97 0.77 -10.67 -9.65
N LYS A 98 0.78 -11.99 -9.47
CA LYS A 98 -0.43 -12.76 -9.11
C LYS A 98 -1.03 -12.29 -7.79
N GLU A 99 -0.20 -12.06 -6.78
CA GLU A 99 -0.68 -11.57 -5.47
C GLU A 99 -1.25 -10.15 -5.57
N ILE A 100 -0.63 -9.25 -6.33
CA ILE A 100 -1.18 -7.91 -6.59
C ILE A 100 -2.54 -8.03 -7.28
N LEU A 101 -2.64 -8.79 -8.36
CA LEU A 101 -3.89 -8.94 -9.13
C LEU A 101 -5.01 -9.60 -8.32
N LYS A 102 -4.67 -10.42 -7.33
CA LYS A 102 -5.63 -11.08 -6.43
C LYS A 102 -6.14 -10.14 -5.34
N ASN A 103 -5.24 -9.39 -4.69
CA ASN A 103 -5.55 -8.71 -3.43
C ASN A 103 -5.95 -7.24 -3.62
N GLU A 104 -5.38 -6.52 -4.60
CA GLU A 104 -5.72 -5.11 -4.84
C GLU A 104 -7.21 -4.87 -5.19
N PRO A 105 -7.91 -5.73 -5.95
CA PRO A 105 -9.34 -5.56 -6.21
C PRO A 105 -10.21 -5.61 -4.93
N VAL A 106 -9.79 -6.38 -3.91
CA VAL A 106 -10.50 -6.48 -2.64
C VAL A 106 -10.40 -5.16 -1.87
N ALA A 107 -9.19 -4.59 -1.78
CA ALA A 107 -8.97 -3.29 -1.16
C ALA A 107 -9.75 -2.17 -1.88
N ILE A 108 -9.74 -2.17 -3.22
CA ILE A 108 -10.50 -1.21 -4.03
C ILE A 108 -12.02 -1.31 -3.73
N ALA A 109 -12.57 -2.52 -3.61
CA ALA A 109 -13.99 -2.71 -3.35
C ALA A 109 -14.42 -2.13 -2.00
N GLU A 110 -13.59 -2.27 -0.97
CA GLU A 110 -13.82 -1.67 0.35
C GLU A 110 -13.86 -0.14 0.27
N LEU A 111 -12.87 0.48 -0.39
CA LEU A 111 -12.82 1.94 -0.53
C LEU A 111 -14.03 2.49 -1.30
N TYR A 112 -14.49 1.77 -2.35
CA TYR A 112 -15.74 2.14 -3.05
C TYR A 112 -16.98 2.00 -2.16
N GLN A 113 -17.02 1.01 -1.27
CA GLN A 113 -18.10 0.86 -0.32
C GLN A 113 -18.15 2.08 0.62
N TRP A 114 -17.02 2.51 1.16
CA TRP A 114 -16.92 3.70 1.99
C TRP A 114 -17.31 4.98 1.24
N LYS A 115 -16.87 5.16 -0.01
CA LYS A 115 -17.32 6.27 -0.87
C LYS A 115 -18.84 6.33 -0.99
N LYS A 116 -19.47 5.18 -1.23
CA LYS A 116 -20.92 5.07 -1.39
C LYS A 116 -21.64 5.35 -0.07
N GLU A 117 -21.18 4.77 1.03
CA GLU A 117 -21.84 4.87 2.33
C GLU A 117 -21.70 6.26 2.95
N TRP A 118 -20.50 6.84 2.93
CA TRP A 118 -20.21 8.08 3.63
C TRP A 118 -20.58 9.32 2.82
N TYR A 119 -20.52 9.23 1.49
CA TYR A 119 -20.67 10.38 0.59
C TYR A 119 -21.75 10.20 -0.48
N GLY A 120 -22.37 9.03 -0.58
CA GLY A 120 -23.27 8.71 -1.70
C GLY A 120 -22.56 8.65 -3.05
N ASP A 121 -21.23 8.65 -3.08
CA ASP A 121 -20.45 8.75 -4.31
C ASP A 121 -20.23 7.36 -4.94
N ARG A 122 -20.81 7.18 -6.13
CA ARG A 122 -20.68 5.95 -6.94
C ARG A 122 -19.85 6.16 -8.20
N ARG A 123 -19.24 7.33 -8.36
CA ARG A 123 -18.42 7.65 -9.53
C ARG A 123 -17.19 6.76 -9.53
N LYS A 124 -16.89 6.18 -10.69
CA LYS A 124 -15.65 5.44 -10.90
C LYS A 124 -14.46 6.40 -10.87
N VAL A 125 -13.48 6.06 -10.06
CA VAL A 125 -12.15 6.68 -10.07
C VAL A 125 -11.49 6.29 -11.39
N ARG A 126 -10.85 7.27 -12.04
CA ARG A 126 -10.14 7.04 -13.31
C ARG A 126 -8.84 6.29 -13.04
N ASP A 127 -8.48 5.41 -13.97
CA ASP A 127 -7.20 4.72 -13.91
C ASP A 127 -6.04 5.73 -13.97
N PRO A 128 -4.99 5.55 -13.16
CA PRO A 128 -3.82 6.39 -13.22
C PRO A 128 -2.99 6.08 -14.47
N GLN A 129 -2.18 7.06 -14.87
CA GLN A 129 -1.07 6.78 -15.78
C GLN A 129 0.04 6.10 -14.99
N VAL A 130 0.50 4.95 -15.46
CA VAL A 130 1.59 4.19 -14.85
C VAL A 130 2.82 4.19 -15.74
N ALA A 131 3.99 3.91 -15.14
CA ALA A 131 5.24 3.82 -15.87
C ALA A 131 5.14 2.91 -17.10
N ASN A 132 5.78 3.32 -18.19
CA ASN A 132 5.93 2.45 -19.36
C ASN A 132 7.04 1.43 -19.08
N LEU A 133 6.67 0.16 -18.94
CA LEU A 133 7.60 -0.92 -18.69
C LEU A 133 8.31 -1.43 -19.95
N GLY A 134 8.02 -0.88 -21.14
CA GLY A 134 8.69 -1.25 -22.39
C GLY A 134 8.45 -2.71 -22.79
N SER A 135 9.38 -3.26 -23.58
CA SER A 135 9.35 -4.66 -24.04
C SER A 135 9.75 -5.64 -22.94
N SER A 136 9.47 -6.94 -23.17
CA SER A 136 9.92 -8.05 -22.31
C SER A 136 11.41 -8.36 -22.53
N ASP A 137 12.27 -7.39 -22.25
CA ASP A 137 13.72 -7.53 -22.28
C ASP A 137 14.27 -7.87 -20.87
N SER A 138 15.58 -8.04 -20.76
CA SER A 138 16.26 -8.33 -19.48
C SER A 138 16.11 -7.24 -18.41
N LYS A 139 15.61 -6.06 -18.78
CA LYS A 139 15.41 -4.90 -17.90
C LYS A 139 13.94 -4.69 -17.53
N LEU A 140 13.02 -5.53 -17.99
CA LEU A 140 11.60 -5.48 -17.59
C LEU A 140 11.45 -5.48 -16.07
N ASP A 141 12.06 -6.45 -15.38
CA ASP A 141 11.91 -6.59 -13.94
C ASP A 141 12.49 -5.36 -13.21
N LEU A 142 13.64 -4.83 -13.66
CA LEU A 142 14.22 -3.62 -13.07
C LEU A 142 13.28 -2.41 -13.21
N ARG A 143 12.66 -2.22 -14.39
CA ARG A 143 11.68 -1.14 -14.60
C ARG A 143 10.44 -1.32 -13.73
N PHE A 144 9.97 -2.56 -13.59
CA PHE A 144 8.85 -2.90 -12.73
C PHE A 144 9.17 -2.62 -11.25
N LEU A 145 10.32 -3.08 -10.75
CA LEU A 145 10.78 -2.85 -9.38
C LEU A 145 10.90 -1.35 -9.08
N ASN A 146 11.53 -0.58 -9.97
CA ASN A 146 11.64 0.88 -9.82
C ASN A 146 10.27 1.55 -9.77
N ALA A 147 9.35 1.15 -10.65
CA ALA A 147 8.00 1.70 -10.67
C ALA A 147 7.21 1.35 -9.40
N LEU A 148 7.31 0.10 -8.92
CA LEU A 148 6.57 -0.36 -7.75
C LEU A 148 7.14 0.20 -6.43
N ILE A 149 8.46 0.36 -6.33
CA ILE A 149 9.10 1.08 -5.20
C ILE A 149 8.58 2.52 -5.12
N ALA A 150 8.63 3.26 -6.24
CA ALA A 150 8.14 4.64 -6.27
C ALA A 150 6.63 4.73 -5.96
N HIS A 151 5.86 3.75 -6.43
CA HIS A 151 4.44 3.60 -6.13
C HIS A 151 4.20 3.38 -4.64
N HIS A 152 4.94 2.50 -3.97
CA HIS A 152 4.85 2.30 -2.52
C HIS A 152 5.23 3.56 -1.73
N GLU A 153 6.31 4.25 -2.12
CA GLU A 153 6.71 5.51 -1.48
C GLU A 153 5.62 6.60 -1.60
N ASN A 154 4.92 6.67 -2.74
CA ASN A 154 3.76 7.54 -2.91
C ASN A 154 2.61 7.17 -1.96
N GLY A 155 2.32 5.88 -1.80
CA GLY A 155 1.28 5.41 -0.88
C GLY A 155 1.59 5.77 0.57
N VAL A 156 2.85 5.57 1.01
CA VAL A 156 3.30 5.93 2.36
C VAL A 156 3.21 7.45 2.61
N ARG A 157 3.50 8.29 1.61
CA ARG A 157 3.28 9.74 1.74
C ARG A 157 1.81 10.07 1.92
N MET A 158 0.94 9.45 1.12
CA MET A 158 -0.51 9.67 1.18
C MET A 158 -1.10 9.25 2.53
N THR A 159 -0.67 8.10 3.09
CA THR A 159 -1.11 7.64 4.40
C THR A 159 -0.66 8.59 5.52
N ARG A 160 0.58 9.10 5.47
CA ARG A 160 1.05 10.11 6.42
C ARG A 160 0.26 11.39 6.37
N GLU A 161 -0.04 11.84 5.16
CA GLU A 161 -0.78 13.07 4.95
C GLU A 161 -2.20 12.97 5.49
N ILE A 162 -2.93 11.89 5.17
CA ILE A 162 -4.31 11.74 5.65
C ILE A 162 -4.37 11.61 7.18
N ARG A 163 -3.37 11.00 7.82
CA ARG A 163 -3.30 10.89 9.29
C ARG A 163 -3.22 12.24 9.99
N LEU A 164 -2.72 13.27 9.32
CA LEU A 164 -2.67 14.63 9.85
C LEU A 164 -3.96 15.41 9.59
N LYS A 165 -4.82 14.94 8.68
CA LYS A 165 -5.96 15.71 8.15
C LYS A 165 -7.32 15.09 8.47
N SER A 166 -7.40 13.77 8.61
CA SER A 166 -8.63 13.05 8.95
C SER A 166 -8.82 12.94 10.45
N SER A 167 -10.09 12.94 10.87
CA SER A 167 -10.50 12.56 12.22
C SER A 167 -11.34 11.28 12.24
N ARG A 168 -11.51 10.60 11.10
CA ARG A 168 -12.33 9.40 10.99
C ARG A 168 -11.49 8.16 11.31
N SER A 169 -11.86 7.42 12.35
CA SER A 169 -11.17 6.21 12.81
C SER A 169 -10.87 5.22 11.69
N GLU A 170 -11.86 4.92 10.85
CA GLU A 170 -11.75 3.94 9.76
C GLU A 170 -10.69 4.34 8.72
N VAL A 171 -10.52 5.64 8.49
CA VAL A 171 -9.50 6.18 7.58
C VAL A 171 -8.12 6.13 8.23
N LEU A 172 -8.02 6.44 9.52
CA LEU A 172 -6.76 6.36 10.26
C LEU A 172 -6.25 4.91 10.36
N ASP A 173 -7.14 3.97 10.69
CA ASP A 173 -6.84 2.54 10.77
C ASP A 173 -6.42 1.98 9.40
N ASN A 174 -7.12 2.38 8.33
CA ASN A 174 -6.74 2.04 6.97
C ASN A 174 -5.36 2.59 6.62
N ALA A 175 -5.07 3.86 6.93
CA ALA A 175 -3.80 4.48 6.65
C ALA A 175 -2.63 3.81 7.40
N ASP A 176 -2.85 3.39 8.65
CA ASP A 176 -1.88 2.62 9.43
C ASP A 176 -1.59 1.25 8.81
N ALA A 177 -2.64 0.49 8.45
CA ALA A 177 -2.50 -0.82 7.83
C ALA A 177 -1.79 -0.75 6.47
N VAL A 178 -2.18 0.22 5.62
CA VAL A 178 -1.55 0.45 4.32
C VAL A 178 -0.10 0.88 4.48
N GLU A 179 0.22 1.82 5.39
CA GLU A 179 1.61 2.23 5.61
C GLU A 179 2.48 1.05 6.03
N LEU A 180 2.02 0.22 6.97
CA LEU A 180 2.75 -0.96 7.42
C LEU A 180 3.02 -1.93 6.27
N PHE A 181 1.99 -2.23 5.48
CA PHE A 181 2.11 -3.13 4.33
C PHE A 181 3.11 -2.62 3.29
N LEU A 182 2.99 -1.36 2.87
CA LEU A 182 3.86 -0.76 1.86
C LEU A 182 5.31 -0.69 2.33
N LYS A 183 5.55 -0.39 3.61
CA LYS A 183 6.89 -0.42 4.20
C LYS A 183 7.50 -1.82 4.21
N GLY A 184 6.72 -2.84 4.56
CA GLY A 184 7.16 -4.22 4.51
C GLY A 184 7.56 -4.65 3.09
N GLY A 185 6.73 -4.30 2.10
CA GLY A 185 7.02 -4.56 0.68
C GLY A 185 8.26 -3.85 0.16
N LEU A 186 8.50 -2.59 0.57
CA LEU A 186 9.67 -1.83 0.14
C LEU A 186 11.01 -2.51 0.46
N GLY A 187 11.14 -3.15 1.62
CA GLY A 187 12.35 -3.87 1.99
C GLY A 187 12.66 -5.01 0.99
N MET A 188 11.67 -5.86 0.73
CA MET A 188 11.78 -6.96 -0.24
C MET A 188 12.11 -6.46 -1.65
N LEU A 189 11.40 -5.44 -2.13
CA LEU A 189 11.58 -4.90 -3.49
C LEU A 189 12.98 -4.28 -3.67
N ARG A 190 13.48 -3.56 -2.66
CA ARG A 190 14.82 -2.97 -2.67
C ARG A 190 15.90 -4.05 -2.64
N GLU A 191 15.72 -5.11 -1.85
CA GLU A 191 16.68 -6.22 -1.84
C GLU A 191 16.71 -6.93 -3.18
N TRP A 192 15.57 -7.28 -3.79
CA TRP A 192 15.53 -7.85 -5.14
C TRP A 192 16.22 -6.96 -6.18
N ARG A 193 16.00 -5.65 -6.11
CA ARG A 193 16.63 -4.70 -7.03
C ARG A 193 18.15 -4.66 -6.84
N LYS A 194 18.63 -4.70 -5.60
CA LYS A 194 20.04 -4.74 -5.26
C LYS A 194 20.68 -6.06 -5.68
N GLU A 195 20.11 -7.20 -5.30
CA GLU A 195 20.64 -8.53 -5.59
C GLU A 195 20.70 -8.82 -7.08
N TRP A 196 19.65 -8.47 -7.84
CA TRP A 196 19.55 -8.86 -9.25
C TRP A 196 20.24 -7.86 -10.20
N TYR A 197 20.40 -6.60 -9.79
CA TYR A 197 20.87 -5.53 -10.67
C TYR A 197 22.00 -4.69 -10.09
N ASN A 198 22.47 -4.98 -8.88
CA ASN A 198 23.51 -4.22 -8.18
C ASN A 198 23.19 -2.71 -8.05
N VAL A 199 21.89 -2.37 -7.95
CA VAL A 199 21.43 -1.01 -7.73
C VAL A 199 21.20 -0.83 -6.23
N ILE A 200 22.15 -0.16 -5.57
CA ILE A 200 22.09 0.15 -4.15
C ILE A 200 21.30 1.45 -3.97
N ASP A 201 20.32 1.44 -3.07
CA ASP A 201 19.72 2.67 -2.56
C ASP A 201 20.79 3.48 -1.81
N THR A 202 21.27 4.56 -2.42
CA THR A 202 22.34 5.39 -1.86
C THR A 202 21.89 6.27 -0.70
N ASN A 203 20.64 6.15 -0.27
CA ASN A 203 20.11 6.96 0.82
C ASN A 203 19.54 6.06 1.93
N PRO A 204 20.31 5.83 3.00
CA PRO A 204 19.90 5.01 4.14
C PRO A 204 18.90 5.75 5.05
N TYR A 205 18.66 7.02 4.79
CA TYR A 205 17.67 7.84 5.48
C TYR A 205 16.44 7.93 4.63
N LEU A 206 16.01 6.83 3.99
CA LEU A 206 14.71 6.72 3.36
C LEU A 206 14.00 5.40 3.69
#